data_AF-A0A7V9JHS8-F1
#
_entry.id   AF-A0A7V9JHS8-F1
#
_cell.length_a   1.000
_cell.length_b   1.000
_cell.length_c   1.000
_cell.angle_alpha   90.00
_cell.angle_beta   90.00
_cell.angle_gamma   90.00
#
_symmetry.space_group_name_H-M   'P 1'
#
loop_
_entity.id
_entity.type
_entity.pdbx_description
1 polymer ?
#
loop_
_entity_poly.entity_id
_entity_poly.type
_entity_poly.pdbx_seq_one_letter_code
_entity_poly.pdbx_strand_id
1 'polypeptide(L)'
;MTRRRKYSDEGFGPTIERLMAETGLTYRGLAGRTQLSAGYLNHLVHGNRPVPSKDVVERLAGALDVDPEHFREYRLRVITDRLLARPEMIDRLYKRLSA
;
A
#
# COMPACT_ATOMS: atom_id res chain seq x y z
N MET A 1 -17.21 -13.91 -10.23
CA MET A 1 -16.30 -12.86 -9.71
C MET A 1 -15.08 -13.55 -9.13
N THR A 2 -13.89 -13.32 -9.70
CA THR A 2 -12.63 -13.88 -9.20
C THR A 2 -12.35 -13.31 -7.82
N ARG A 3 -12.16 -14.17 -6.80
CA ARG A 3 -11.88 -13.72 -5.43
C ARG A 3 -10.57 -12.91 -5.43
N ARG A 4 -10.65 -11.62 -5.06
CA ARG A 4 -9.47 -10.74 -4.97
C ARG A 4 -8.45 -11.36 -4.03
N ARG A 5 -7.16 -11.36 -4.43
CA ARG A 5 -6.08 -11.79 -3.53
C ARG A 5 -6.07 -10.87 -2.31
N LYS A 6 -5.88 -11.45 -1.12
CA LYS A 6 -5.78 -10.65 0.11
C LYS A 6 -4.62 -9.67 0.06
N TYR A 7 -3.52 -10.07 -0.55
CA TYR A 7 -2.27 -9.31 -0.63
C TYR A 7 -1.85 -9.08 -2.07
N SER A 8 -1.38 -7.86 -2.38
CA SER A 8 -0.74 -7.53 -3.65
C SER A 8 0.76 -7.87 -3.60
N ASP A 9 1.28 -8.44 -4.69
CA ASP A 9 2.71 -8.66 -4.88
C ASP A 9 3.35 -7.56 -5.76
N GLU A 10 2.51 -6.70 -6.35
CA GLU A 10 2.90 -5.57 -7.19
C GLU A 10 3.41 -4.38 -6.34
N GLY A 11 4.05 -3.42 -7.00
CA GLY A 11 4.36 -2.13 -6.38
C GLY A 11 3.11 -1.31 -6.08
N PHE A 12 3.27 -0.31 -5.21
CA PHE A 12 2.20 0.57 -4.76
C PHE A 12 1.37 1.20 -5.90
N GLY A 13 2.04 1.82 -6.89
CA GLY A 13 1.40 2.48 -8.03
C GLY A 13 0.58 1.54 -8.91
N PRO A 14 1.17 0.47 -9.47
CA PRO A 14 0.44 -0.53 -10.24
C PRO A 14 -0.74 -1.16 -9.48
N THR A 15 -0.57 -1.39 -8.16
CA THR A 15 -1.65 -1.87 -7.30
C THR A 15 -2.84 -0.88 -7.28
N ILE A 16 -2.58 0.42 -7.18
CA ILE A 16 -3.63 1.45 -7.22
C ILE A 16 -4.33 1.44 -8.59
N GLU A 17 -3.61 1.42 -9.70
CA GLU A 17 -4.22 1.45 -11.04
C GLU A 17 -5.10 0.23 -11.28
N ARG A 18 -4.63 -0.95 -10.90
CA ARG A 18 -5.42 -2.18 -10.98
C ARG A 18 -6.69 -2.08 -10.15
N LEU A 19 -6.60 -1.63 -8.89
CA LEU A 19 -7.76 -1.49 -8.02
C LEU A 19 -8.74 -0.40 -8.52
N MET A 20 -8.23 0.68 -9.11
CA MET A 20 -9.06 1.70 -9.76
C MET A 20 -9.84 1.11 -10.94
N ALA A 21 -9.19 0.30 -11.77
CA ALA A 21 -9.85 -0.41 -12.87
C ALA A 21 -10.93 -1.38 -12.37
N GLU A 22 -10.64 -2.14 -11.30
CA GLU A 22 -11.60 -3.07 -10.69
C GLU A 22 -12.81 -2.37 -10.04
N THR A 23 -12.62 -1.18 -9.48
CA THR A 23 -13.67 -0.41 -8.79
C THR A 23 -14.37 0.61 -9.67
N GLY A 24 -13.94 0.78 -10.92
CA GLY A 24 -14.44 1.80 -11.85
C GLY A 24 -14.09 3.24 -11.42
N LEU A 25 -13.10 3.42 -10.55
CA LEU A 25 -12.69 4.74 -10.06
C LEU A 25 -11.74 5.44 -11.03
N THR A 26 -12.03 6.72 -11.29
CA THR A 26 -11.08 7.62 -11.96
C THR A 26 -10.18 8.28 -10.91
N TYR A 27 -9.06 8.89 -11.34
CA TYR A 27 -8.20 9.67 -10.43
C TYR A 27 -8.95 10.78 -9.71
N ARG A 28 -9.92 11.43 -10.39
CA ARG A 28 -10.78 12.45 -9.78
C ARG A 28 -11.75 11.83 -8.76
N GLY A 29 -12.31 10.66 -9.07
CA GLY A 29 -13.18 9.94 -8.13
C GLY A 29 -12.42 9.50 -6.87
N LEU A 30 -11.23 8.93 -7.05
CA LEU A 30 -10.37 8.52 -5.94
C LEU A 30 -9.91 9.74 -5.11
N ALA A 31 -9.54 10.85 -5.77
CA ALA A 31 -9.22 12.12 -5.12
C ALA A 31 -10.37 12.59 -4.22
N GLY A 32 -11.60 12.59 -4.75
CA GLY A 32 -12.80 12.97 -4.00
C GLY A 32 -13.04 12.10 -2.76
N ARG A 33 -12.88 10.77 -2.89
CA ARG A 33 -13.09 9.83 -1.77
C ARG A 33 -12.01 9.93 -0.68
N THR A 34 -10.78 10.31 -1.06
CA THR A 34 -9.62 10.31 -0.16
C THR A 34 -9.27 11.69 0.39
N GLN A 35 -9.93 12.75 -0.13
CA GLN A 35 -9.56 14.15 0.10
C GLN A 35 -8.11 14.45 -0.27
N LEU A 36 -7.61 13.78 -1.31
CA LEU A 36 -6.28 14.01 -1.90
C LEU A 36 -6.44 14.74 -3.23
N SER A 37 -5.38 15.40 -3.71
CA SER A 37 -5.43 16.01 -5.04
C SER A 37 -5.18 14.96 -6.13
N ALA A 38 -5.87 15.10 -7.27
CA ALA A 38 -5.65 14.21 -8.42
C ALA A 38 -4.20 14.28 -8.93
N GLY A 39 -3.55 15.45 -8.85
CA GLY A 39 -2.14 15.60 -9.17
C GLY A 39 -1.23 14.82 -8.22
N TYR A 40 -1.52 14.84 -6.92
CA TYR A 40 -0.79 14.02 -5.95
C TYR A 40 -0.92 12.53 -6.24
N LEU A 41 -2.14 12.05 -6.50
CA LEU A 41 -2.38 10.65 -6.87
C LEU A 41 -1.64 10.24 -8.14
N ASN A 42 -1.64 11.12 -9.16
CA ASN A 42 -0.92 10.89 -10.40
C ASN A 42 0.59 10.73 -10.15
N HIS A 43 1.20 11.65 -9.39
CA HIS A 43 2.62 11.53 -9.05
C HIS A 43 2.93 10.30 -8.20
N LEU A 44 2.01 9.90 -7.31
CA LEU A 44 2.16 8.74 -6.45
C LEU A 44 2.15 7.43 -7.25
N VAL A 45 1.22 7.30 -8.19
CA VAL A 45 1.11 6.10 -9.03
C VAL A 45 2.33 5.92 -9.93
N HIS A 46 2.81 7.01 -10.55
CA HIS A 46 3.94 6.94 -11.48
C HIS A 46 5.31 6.97 -10.78
N GLY A 47 5.37 6.82 -9.46
CA GLY A 47 6.63 6.75 -8.71
C GLY A 47 7.40 8.07 -8.61
N ASN A 48 6.80 9.20 -9.01
CA ASN A 48 7.38 10.54 -8.88
C ASN A 48 7.34 11.07 -7.44
N ARG A 49 6.65 10.36 -6.55
CA ARG A 49 6.61 10.60 -5.11
C ARG A 49 6.83 9.27 -4.37
N PRO A 50 7.46 9.31 -3.19
CA PRO A 50 7.57 8.13 -2.35
C PRO A 50 6.20 7.68 -1.86
N VAL A 51 6.14 6.42 -1.43
CA VAL A 51 4.96 5.83 -0.76
C VAL A 51 4.58 6.69 0.45
N PRO A 52 3.30 7.04 0.63
CA PRO A 52 2.90 8.03 1.62
C PRO A 52 2.83 7.42 3.03
N SER A 53 2.43 8.24 4.03
CA SER A 53 2.24 7.79 5.42
C SER A 53 1.18 6.67 5.53
N LYS A 54 1.16 5.94 6.66
CA LYS A 54 0.17 4.87 6.90
C LYS A 54 -1.26 5.39 6.77
N ASP A 55 -1.56 6.54 7.36
CA ASP A 55 -2.89 7.15 7.33
C ASP A 55 -3.34 7.49 5.89
N VAL A 56 -2.42 7.87 5.01
CA VAL A 56 -2.75 8.08 3.59
C VAL A 56 -3.01 6.76 2.89
N VAL A 57 -2.20 5.72 3.16
CA VAL A 57 -2.43 4.37 2.62
C VAL A 57 -3.76 3.80 3.09
N GLU A 58 -4.13 3.98 4.35
CA GLU A 58 -5.40 3.53 4.93
C GLU A 58 -6.61 4.20 4.26
N ARG A 59 -6.54 5.51 4.02
CA ARG A 59 -7.56 6.24 3.25
C ARG A 59 -7.69 5.73 1.82
N LEU A 60 -6.56 5.49 1.15
CA LEU A 60 -6.53 4.93 -0.21
C LEU A 60 -7.14 3.53 -0.24
N ALA A 61 -6.75 2.66 0.70
CA ALA A 61 -7.26 1.30 0.84
C ALA A 61 -8.77 1.28 1.02
N GLY A 62 -9.29 2.07 1.97
CA GLY A 62 -10.73 2.19 2.19
C GLY A 62 -11.49 2.72 0.97
N ALA A 63 -10.93 3.69 0.24
CA ALA A 63 -11.55 4.21 -0.98
C ALA A 63 -11.60 3.19 -2.13
N LEU A 64 -10.65 2.25 -2.15
CA LEU A 64 -10.46 1.18 -3.14
C LEU A 64 -11.07 -0.17 -2.71
N ASP A 65 -11.80 -0.19 -1.59
CA ASP A 65 -12.48 -1.37 -1.05
C ASP A 65 -11.52 -2.55 -0.75
N VAL A 66 -10.37 -2.24 -0.13
CA VAL A 66 -9.41 -3.23 0.36
C VAL A 66 -8.91 -2.88 1.76
N ASP A 67 -8.40 -3.88 2.47
CA ASP A 67 -7.64 -3.65 3.70
C ASP A 67 -6.28 -2.98 3.40
N PRO A 68 -5.73 -2.15 4.29
CA PRO A 68 -4.41 -1.53 4.12
C PRO A 68 -3.29 -2.54 3.85
N GLU A 69 -3.36 -3.72 4.47
CA GLU A 69 -2.41 -4.81 4.29
C GLU A 69 -2.40 -5.38 2.86
N HIS A 70 -3.39 -5.05 2.03
CA HIS A 70 -3.33 -5.38 0.61
C HIS A 70 -2.07 -4.80 -0.03
N PHE A 71 -1.66 -3.60 0.37
CA PHE A 71 -0.44 -2.96 -0.11
C PHE A 71 0.80 -3.57 0.55
N ARG A 72 1.78 -3.98 -0.27
CA ARG A 72 3.05 -4.54 0.21
C ARG A 72 3.80 -3.55 1.09
N GLU A 73 3.82 -2.28 0.72
CA GLU A 73 4.56 -1.24 1.40
C GLU A 73 3.96 -0.91 2.78
N TYR A 74 2.65 -1.06 2.95
CA TYR A 74 2.01 -0.98 4.26
C TYR A 74 2.50 -2.10 5.18
N ARG A 75 2.45 -3.35 4.70
CA ARG A 75 2.94 -4.53 5.45
C ARG A 75 4.42 -4.39 5.81
N LEU A 76 5.26 -3.96 4.88
CA LEU A 76 6.69 -3.72 5.13
C LEU A 76 6.89 -2.70 6.25
N ARG A 77 6.16 -1.58 6.24
CA ARG A 77 6.26 -0.57 7.30
C ARG A 77 5.80 -1.10 8.65
N VAL A 78 4.70 -1.85 8.70
CA VAL A 78 4.23 -2.51 9.93
C VAL A 78 5.28 -3.49 10.46
N ILE A 79 5.87 -4.31 9.59
CA ILE A 79 6.91 -5.26 9.98
C ILE A 79 8.14 -4.52 10.50
N THR A 80 8.64 -3.51 9.78
CA THR A 80 9.81 -2.72 10.19
C THR A 80 9.59 -2.06 11.55
N ASP A 81 8.45 -1.42 11.79
CA ASP A 81 8.17 -0.77 13.08
C ASP A 81 8.15 -1.79 14.23
N ARG A 82 7.59 -2.98 13.99
CA ARG A 82 7.55 -4.07 14.98
C ARG A 82 8.93 -4.66 15.25
N LEU A 83 9.76 -4.78 14.21
CA LEU A 83 11.13 -5.25 14.32
C LEU A 83 12.01 -4.26 15.08
N LEU A 84 11.89 -2.96 14.80
CA LEU A 84 12.63 -1.91 15.50
C LEU A 84 12.27 -1.85 16.99
N ALA A 85 11.02 -2.13 17.34
CA ALA A 85 10.58 -2.24 18.73
C ALA A 85 11.06 -3.53 19.45
N ARG A 86 11.62 -4.50 18.71
CA ARG A 86 12.00 -5.84 19.20
C ARG A 86 13.29 -6.35 18.52
N PRO A 87 14.46 -5.83 18.90
CA PRO A 87 15.72 -6.17 18.23
C PRO A 87 16.04 -7.67 18.20
N GLU A 88 15.61 -8.44 19.19
CA GLU A 88 15.80 -9.90 19.22
C GLU A 88 15.03 -10.63 18.11
N MET A 89 14.00 -10.01 17.54
CA MET A 89 13.34 -10.51 16.34
C MET A 89 14.17 -10.26 15.09
N ILE A 90 14.91 -9.15 15.02
CA ILE A 90 15.82 -8.84 13.92
C ILE A 90 16.92 -9.90 13.84
N ASP A 91 17.59 -10.19 14.97
CA ASP A 91 18.68 -11.17 15.01
C ASP A 91 18.22 -12.56 14.57
N ARG A 92 17.04 -12.98 15.05
CA ARG A 92 16.43 -14.26 14.68
C ARG A 92 16.06 -14.31 13.19
N LEU A 93 15.49 -13.23 12.66
CA LEU A 93 15.13 -13.14 11.25
C LEU A 93 16.37 -13.14 10.37
N TYR A 94 17.41 -12.38 10.74
CA TYR A 94 18.68 -12.32 10.05
C TYR A 94 19.33 -13.71 9.98
N LYS A 95 19.49 -14.39 11.13
CA LYS A 95 20.06 -15.75 11.19
C LYS A 95 19.29 -16.75 10.32
N ARG A 96 17.97 -16.61 10.21
CA ARG A 96 17.13 -17.48 9.38
C ARG A 96 17.28 -17.21 7.88
N LEU A 97 17.52 -15.97 7.47
CA LEU A 97 17.63 -15.57 6.06
C LEU A 97 19.06 -15.63 5.51
N SER A 98 20.06 -15.59 6.39
CA SER A 98 21.48 -15.68 6.04
C SER A 98 22.05 -17.11 6.10
N ALA A 99 21.22 -18.09 6.49
CA ALA A 99 21.56 -19.52 6.50
C ALA A 99 21.13 -20.15 5.17
#